data_AF-A0A7C5V562-F1
#
_entry.id   AF-A0A7C5V562-F1
#
_cell.length_a   1.000
_cell.length_b   1.000
_cell.length_c   1.000
_cell.angle_alpha   90.00
_cell.angle_beta   90.00
_cell.angle_gamma   90.00
#
_symmetry.space_group_name_H-M   'P 1'
#
loop_
_entity.id
_entity.type
_entity.pdbx_description
1 polymer ?
#
loop_
_entity_poly.entity_id
_entity_poly.type
_entity_poly.pdbx_seq_one_letter_code
_entity_poly.pdbx_strand_id
1 'polypeptide(L)'
;MNRYHWPDLLVWAAHVWRFYRWWLLAGLLAFALLVRELVRSWRPLATIHGTLDAAASSNPVSTAVTSRAEQELLRTRFLLIACVAYQMLSVTNFLSLPKAGSAENYLLEPLAAWSLAVGVAIGYGLRKRTAAQSDSWKAWILLMAFLLALHAVHLHRWEKVIFGEWKRPTPADFEAAARLTSELARASGDVVSEVAAYALFAEKPVLFQPFIMSELARQGRWDESRFLKDIRAGRFTIFASTTDLFSDAYTDAFTPGMREALRDTYRLDRVIQGGHLWQFFLYKPRASARPTLPDTIKER
;
A
#
# COMPACT_ATOMS: atom_id res chain seq x y z
N MET A 1 -5.16 -21.28 -1.69
CA MET A 1 -3.81 -20.72 -1.94
C MET A 1 -4.00 -19.47 -2.77
N ASN A 2 -3.36 -18.33 -2.46
CA ASN A 2 -3.55 -17.09 -3.23
C ASN A 2 -3.20 -17.35 -4.70
N ARG A 3 -3.99 -16.82 -5.64
CA ARG A 3 -3.66 -16.92 -7.07
C ARG A 3 -2.57 -15.91 -7.40
N TYR A 4 -1.43 -16.41 -7.85
CA TYR A 4 -0.30 -15.60 -8.31
C TYR A 4 -0.25 -15.62 -9.83
N HIS A 5 -0.22 -14.43 -10.43
CA HIS A 5 -0.02 -14.20 -11.84
C HIS A 5 1.43 -13.78 -12.06
N TRP A 6 2.35 -14.75 -12.00
CA TRP A 6 3.79 -14.48 -12.12
C TRP A 6 4.22 -13.59 -13.31
N PRO A 7 3.57 -13.63 -14.49
CA PRO A 7 3.85 -12.67 -15.56
C PRO A 7 3.65 -11.20 -15.17
N ASP A 8 2.75 -10.91 -14.22
CA ASP A 8 2.52 -9.55 -13.71
C ASP A 8 3.75 -9.00 -12.99
N LEU A 9 4.65 -9.86 -12.49
CA LEU A 9 5.92 -9.42 -11.94
C LEU A 9 6.73 -8.61 -12.97
N LEU A 10 6.68 -8.98 -14.25
CA LEU A 10 7.36 -8.24 -15.32
C LEU A 10 6.70 -6.88 -15.56
N VAL A 11 5.37 -6.83 -15.48
CA VAL A 11 4.61 -5.57 -15.57
C VAL A 11 4.99 -4.64 -14.43
N TRP A 12 5.04 -5.16 -13.20
CA TRP A 12 5.45 -4.42 -12.01
C TRP A 12 6.93 -4.02 -12.06
N ALA A 13 7.83 -4.88 -12.54
CA ALA A 13 9.24 -4.54 -12.71
C ALA A 13 9.43 -3.43 -13.75
N ALA A 14 8.70 -3.51 -14.87
CA ALA A 14 8.67 -2.45 -15.87
C ALA A 14 8.10 -1.14 -15.31
N HIS A 15 7.05 -1.22 -14.47
CA HIS A 15 6.49 -0.07 -13.78
C HIS A 15 7.52 0.58 -12.83
N VAL A 16 8.16 -0.22 -11.97
CA VAL A 16 9.18 0.27 -11.03
C VAL A 16 10.34 0.91 -11.79
N TRP A 17 10.83 0.27 -12.86
CA TRP A 17 11.88 0.85 -13.69
C TRP A 17 11.42 2.15 -14.37
N ARG A 18 10.21 2.16 -14.92
CA ARG A 18 9.69 3.32 -15.66
C ARG A 18 9.63 4.55 -14.77
N PHE A 19 9.10 4.44 -13.56
CA PHE A 19 8.83 5.57 -12.68
C PHE A 19 9.93 5.83 -11.64
N TYR A 20 10.62 4.78 -11.18
CA TYR A 20 11.50 4.84 -10.01
C TYR A 20 12.97 4.45 -10.28
N ARG A 21 13.42 4.30 -11.54
CA ARG A 21 14.81 3.88 -11.85
C ARG A 21 15.89 4.74 -11.17
N TRP A 22 15.74 6.06 -11.16
CA TRP A 22 16.78 6.96 -10.61
C TRP A 22 16.85 6.87 -9.10
N TRP A 23 15.69 6.76 -8.45
CA TRP A 23 15.57 6.46 -7.02
C TRP A 23 16.14 5.09 -6.67
N LEU A 24 15.85 4.07 -7.49
CA LEU A 24 16.38 2.72 -7.30
C LEU A 24 17.90 2.70 -7.40
N LEU A 25 18.48 3.41 -8.38
CA LEU A 25 19.93 3.54 -8.52
C LEU A 25 20.57 4.25 -7.32
N ALA A 26 19.95 5.35 -6.83
CA ALA A 26 20.42 6.03 -5.62
C ALA A 26 20.37 5.10 -4.39
N GLY A 27 19.30 4.32 -4.25
CA GLY A 27 19.15 3.35 -3.18
C GLY A 27 20.12 2.17 -3.28
N LEU A 28 20.42 1.67 -4.48
CA LEU A 28 21.44 0.63 -4.70
C LEU A 28 22.84 1.11 -4.29
N LEU A 29 23.17 2.37 -4.62
CA LEU A 29 24.41 3.00 -4.18
C LEU A 29 24.45 3.12 -2.64
N ALA A 30 23.36 3.60 -2.04
CA ALA A 30 23.24 3.68 -0.59
C ALA A 30 23.42 2.30 0.07
N PHE A 31 22.75 1.27 -0.44
CA PHE A 31 22.89 -0.11 0.02
C PHE A 31 24.34 -0.58 -0.02
N ALA A 32 25.01 -0.43 -1.16
CA ALA A 32 26.42 -0.83 -1.32
C ALA A 32 27.34 -0.11 -0.33
N LEU A 33 27.12 1.19 -0.10
CA LEU A 33 27.89 1.98 0.86
C LEU A 33 27.64 1.53 2.30
N LEU A 34 26.38 1.31 2.69
CA LEU A 34 26.02 0.87 4.04
C LEU A 34 26.56 -0.53 4.33
N VAL A 35 26.47 -1.46 3.38
CA VAL A 35 27.06 -2.81 3.50
C VAL A 35 28.58 -2.72 3.63
N ARG A 36 29.24 -1.89 2.82
CA ARG A 36 30.69 -1.65 2.92
C ARG A 36 31.08 -1.16 4.32
N GLU A 37 30.31 -0.23 4.88
CA GLU A 37 30.59 0.33 6.21
C GLU A 37 30.25 -0.64 7.32
N LEU A 38 29.20 -1.44 7.16
CA LEU A 38 28.88 -2.53 8.06
C LEU A 38 30.08 -3.48 8.13
N VAL A 39 30.54 -4.00 6.99
CA VAL A 39 31.71 -4.89 6.92
C VAL A 39 32.96 -4.24 7.53
N ARG A 40 33.22 -2.96 7.25
CA ARG A 40 34.34 -2.22 7.87
C ARG A 40 34.21 -2.08 9.38
N SER A 41 33.00 -1.88 9.89
CA SER A 41 32.74 -1.72 11.32
C SER A 41 33.01 -3.01 12.10
N TRP A 42 33.01 -4.17 11.44
CA TRP A 42 33.35 -5.47 12.04
C TRP A 42 34.86 -5.76 12.05
N ARG A 43 35.70 -4.89 11.47
CA ARG A 43 37.16 -5.02 11.62
C ARG A 43 37.53 -4.89 13.11
N PRO A 44 38.38 -5.77 13.65
CA PRO A 44 38.68 -5.80 15.07
C PRO A 44 39.32 -4.48 15.54
N LEU A 45 38.86 -3.98 16.70
CA LEU A 45 39.40 -2.80 17.40
C LEU A 45 40.90 -2.93 17.76
N ALA A 46 41.47 -4.13 17.63
CA ALA A 46 42.87 -4.45 17.91
C ALA A 46 43.87 -3.66 17.06
N THR A 47 43.47 -3.14 15.89
CA THR A 47 44.34 -2.27 15.06
C THR A 47 44.36 -0.81 15.54
N ILE A 48 43.54 -0.45 16.52
CA ILE A 48 43.49 0.90 17.12
C ILE A 48 44.14 0.91 18.53
N HIS A 49 44.22 -0.24 19.21
CA HIS A 49 44.77 -0.35 20.57
C HIS A 49 46.30 -0.55 20.62
N GLY A 50 46.95 -0.89 19.50
CA GLY A 50 48.41 -1.06 19.43
C GLY A 50 49.24 0.20 19.74
N THR A 51 48.61 1.36 19.96
CA THR A 51 49.27 2.61 20.34
C THR A 51 48.85 3.16 21.71
N LEU A 52 47.89 2.54 22.41
CA LEU A 52 47.40 3.03 23.73
C LEU A 52 47.83 2.16 24.91
N ASP A 53 48.18 0.89 24.69
CA ASP A 53 48.57 -0.04 25.76
C ASP A 53 49.93 0.26 26.41
N ALA A 54 50.71 1.21 25.88
CA ALA A 54 51.98 1.63 26.49
C ALA A 54 51.83 2.78 27.51
N ALA A 55 50.68 3.46 27.60
CA ALA A 55 50.53 4.67 28.45
C ALA A 55 49.32 4.65 29.41
N ALA A 56 48.38 3.71 29.26
CA ALA A 56 47.16 3.67 30.06
C ALA A 56 47.32 2.86 31.36
N SER A 57 48.23 3.28 32.24
CA SER A 57 48.11 2.92 33.66
C SER A 57 47.21 3.95 34.36
N SER A 58 46.02 3.51 34.77
CA SER A 58 45.18 4.09 35.86
C SER A 58 44.41 5.43 35.69
N ASN A 59 44.19 5.96 34.47
CA ASN A 59 43.43 7.22 34.32
C ASN A 59 41.91 7.00 34.07
N PRO A 60 40.99 7.47 34.95
CA PRO A 60 39.54 7.28 34.82
C PRO A 60 38.89 8.05 33.65
N VAL A 61 39.59 9.06 33.11
CA VAL A 61 39.17 9.77 31.89
C VAL A 61 39.35 8.89 30.65
N SER A 62 40.38 8.02 30.63
CA SER A 62 40.65 7.11 29.51
C SER A 62 39.55 6.05 29.39
N THR A 63 39.13 5.45 30.51
CA THR A 63 38.05 4.45 30.55
C THR A 63 36.69 5.02 30.15
N ALA A 64 36.37 6.27 30.50
CA ALA A 64 35.12 6.93 30.09
C ALA A 64 35.08 7.28 28.59
N VAL A 65 36.22 7.61 27.97
CA VAL A 65 36.32 7.88 26.53
C VAL A 65 36.19 6.57 25.73
N THR A 66 36.81 5.48 26.20
CA THR A 66 36.71 4.15 25.57
C THR A 66 35.28 3.62 25.60
N SER A 67 34.58 3.72 26.73
CA SER A 67 33.18 3.26 26.83
C SER A 67 32.21 4.03 25.93
N ARG A 68 32.41 5.34 25.75
CA ARG A 68 31.60 6.15 24.82
C ARG A 68 31.85 5.78 23.36
N ALA A 69 33.11 5.53 22.99
CA ALA A 69 33.47 5.12 21.63
C ALA A 69 32.90 3.74 21.28
N GLU A 70 32.94 2.80 22.23
CA GLU A 70 32.33 1.48 22.10
C GLU A 70 30.80 1.57 21.95
N GLN A 71 30.13 2.39 22.75
CA GLN A 71 28.69 2.62 22.64
C GLN A 71 28.30 3.22 21.28
N GLU A 72 29.02 4.21 20.78
CA GLU A 72 28.77 4.79 19.44
C GLU A 72 29.04 3.77 18.32
N LEU A 73 30.04 2.89 18.45
CA LEU A 73 30.31 1.81 17.50
C LEU A 73 29.17 0.78 17.49
N LEU A 74 28.72 0.33 18.66
CA LEU A 74 27.60 -0.61 18.79
C LEU A 74 26.31 -0.01 18.22
N ARG A 75 26.01 1.26 18.55
CA ARG A 75 24.88 1.99 17.98
C ARG A 75 24.97 2.09 16.47
N THR A 76 26.15 2.42 15.94
CA THR A 76 26.38 2.49 14.48
C THR A 76 26.16 1.14 13.82
N ARG A 77 26.73 0.06 14.37
CA ARG A 77 26.52 -1.31 13.88
C ARG A 77 25.04 -1.67 13.86
N PHE A 78 24.34 -1.43 14.97
CA PHE A 78 22.91 -1.69 15.07
C PHE A 78 22.12 -0.97 13.98
N LEU A 79 22.36 0.33 13.78
CA LEU A 79 21.67 1.11 12.74
C LEU A 79 21.99 0.60 11.33
N LEU A 80 23.25 0.27 11.04
CA LEU A 80 23.65 -0.28 9.75
C LEU A 80 22.98 -1.64 9.49
N ILE A 81 22.97 -2.54 10.48
CA ILE A 81 22.29 -3.84 10.40
C ILE A 81 20.80 -3.63 10.17
N ALA A 82 20.15 -2.79 10.97
CA ALA A 82 18.73 -2.51 10.86
C ALA A 82 18.37 -1.97 9.47
N CYS A 83 19.11 -0.99 8.95
CA CYS A 83 18.85 -0.42 7.62
C CYS A 83 19.11 -1.41 6.47
N VAL A 84 20.17 -2.22 6.54
CA VAL A 84 20.47 -3.22 5.51
C VAL A 84 19.44 -4.35 5.54
N ALA A 85 19.11 -4.88 6.73
CA ALA A 85 18.10 -5.91 6.90
C ALA A 85 16.72 -5.41 6.45
N TYR A 86 16.35 -4.17 6.81
CA TYR A 86 15.06 -3.61 6.42
C TYR A 86 14.91 -3.49 4.90
N GLN A 87 15.94 -3.01 4.18
CA GLN A 87 15.92 -2.99 2.71
C GLN A 87 15.82 -4.38 2.09
N MET A 88 16.56 -5.37 2.63
CA MET A 88 16.52 -6.73 2.12
C MET A 88 15.15 -7.37 2.32
N LEU A 89 14.55 -7.17 3.51
CA LEU A 89 13.20 -7.63 3.81
C LEU A 89 12.16 -6.91 2.94
N SER A 90 12.32 -5.61 2.68
CA SER A 90 11.37 -4.86 1.85
C SER A 90 11.33 -5.35 0.40
N VAL A 91 12.43 -5.91 -0.13
CA VAL A 91 12.45 -6.55 -1.47
C VAL A 91 11.54 -7.77 -1.51
N THR A 92 11.39 -8.52 -0.41
CA THR A 92 10.46 -9.66 -0.38
C THR A 92 9.01 -9.22 -0.59
N ASN A 93 8.66 -7.97 -0.27
CA ASN A 93 7.34 -7.43 -0.56
C ASN A 93 7.06 -7.35 -2.07
N PHE A 94 8.10 -7.23 -2.89
CA PHE A 94 7.98 -7.27 -4.36
C PHE A 94 7.47 -8.62 -4.85
N LEU A 95 7.76 -9.71 -4.13
CA LEU A 95 7.26 -11.06 -4.45
C LEU A 95 5.75 -11.20 -4.18
N SER A 96 5.15 -10.26 -3.46
CA SER A 96 3.70 -10.25 -3.22
C SER A 96 2.91 -9.57 -4.34
N LEU A 97 3.55 -8.73 -5.18
CA LEU A 97 2.90 -7.99 -6.27
C LEU A 97 2.18 -8.84 -7.32
N PRO A 98 2.62 -10.07 -7.65
CA PRO A 98 1.89 -10.92 -8.59
C PRO A 98 0.58 -11.49 -8.02
N LYS A 99 0.27 -11.26 -6.75
CA LYS A 99 -0.98 -11.68 -6.13
C LYS A 99 -2.14 -10.90 -6.75
N ALA A 100 -3.22 -11.60 -7.12
CA ALA A 100 -4.45 -10.97 -7.61
C ALA A 100 -4.97 -9.90 -6.61
N GLY A 101 -5.36 -8.73 -7.12
CA GLY A 101 -5.78 -7.58 -6.32
C GLY A 101 -4.65 -6.76 -5.70
N SER A 102 -3.39 -6.98 -6.10
CA SER A 102 -2.28 -6.09 -5.73
C SER A 102 -2.41 -4.74 -6.42
N ALA A 103 -2.08 -3.68 -5.69
CA ALA A 103 -2.10 -2.30 -6.19
C ALA A 103 -0.81 -1.57 -5.79
N GLU A 104 -0.67 -0.32 -6.23
CA GLU A 104 0.56 0.47 -6.08
C GLU A 104 0.96 0.70 -4.61
N ASN A 105 0.01 0.57 -3.68
CA ASN A 105 0.27 0.68 -2.24
C ASN A 105 1.24 -0.38 -1.71
N TYR A 106 1.40 -1.52 -2.40
CA TYR A 106 2.41 -2.54 -2.04
C TYR A 106 3.85 -2.04 -2.29
N LEU A 107 4.04 -0.98 -3.08
CA LEU A 107 5.34 -0.34 -3.27
C LEU A 107 5.71 0.62 -2.14
N LEU A 108 4.78 1.00 -1.25
CA LEU A 108 5.06 1.96 -0.18
C LEU A 108 6.15 1.47 0.77
N GLU A 109 6.12 0.18 1.12
CA GLU A 109 7.11 -0.43 2.01
C GLU A 109 8.53 -0.40 1.44
N PRO A 110 8.80 -0.91 0.22
CA PRO A 110 10.12 -0.77 -0.38
C PRO A 110 10.49 0.69 -0.66
N LEU A 111 9.53 1.56 -1.01
CA LEU A 111 9.80 2.99 -1.19
C LEU A 111 10.28 3.64 0.11
N ALA A 112 9.68 3.31 1.25
CA ALA A 112 10.09 3.81 2.56
C ALA A 112 11.48 3.29 2.96
N ALA A 113 11.68 1.97 2.90
CA ALA A 113 12.92 1.32 3.33
C ALA A 113 14.16 1.84 2.57
N TRP A 114 14.06 1.97 1.26
CA TRP A 114 15.15 2.41 0.42
C TRP A 114 15.38 3.92 0.50
N SER A 115 14.33 4.73 0.70
CA SER A 115 14.48 6.17 0.96
C SER A 115 15.17 6.45 2.30
N LEU A 116 14.82 5.69 3.34
CA LEU A 116 15.50 5.75 4.64
C LEU A 116 16.97 5.39 4.51
N ALA A 117 17.29 4.35 3.74
CA ALA A 117 18.67 3.94 3.50
C ALA A 117 19.50 5.03 2.81
N VAL A 118 18.95 5.70 1.80
CA VAL A 118 19.61 6.84 1.15
C VAL A 118 19.87 7.96 2.15
N GLY A 119 18.87 8.32 2.96
CA GLY A 119 19.02 9.32 4.01
C GLY A 119 20.10 8.97 5.03
N VAL A 120 20.13 7.72 5.49
CA VAL A 120 21.15 7.22 6.43
C VAL A 120 22.54 7.22 5.80
N ALA A 121 22.69 6.80 4.54
CA ALA A 121 23.97 6.79 3.84
C ALA A 121 24.54 8.21 3.64
N ILE A 122 23.68 9.17 3.31
CA ILE A 122 24.06 10.58 3.20
C ILE A 122 24.45 11.12 4.59
N GLY A 123 23.62 10.93 5.60
CA GLY A 123 23.88 11.41 6.96
C GLY A 123 25.15 10.82 7.57
N TYR A 124 25.37 9.53 7.41
CA TYR A 124 26.59 8.83 7.83
C TYR A 124 27.83 9.40 7.13
N GLY A 125 27.74 9.63 5.82
CA GLY A 125 28.79 10.24 5.02
C GLY A 125 29.16 11.66 5.44
N LEU A 126 28.15 12.49 5.72
CA LEU A 126 28.34 13.86 6.19
C LEU A 126 28.99 13.90 7.58
N ARG A 127 28.65 12.97 8.49
CA ARG A 127 29.33 12.85 9.80
C ARG A 127 30.82 12.55 9.63
N LYS A 128 31.19 11.60 8.77
CA LYS A 128 32.60 11.26 8.51
C LYS A 128 33.43 12.40 7.91
N ARG A 129 32.80 13.33 7.18
CA ARG A 129 33.45 14.51 6.60
C ARG A 129 34.11 15.42 7.64
N THR A 130 33.61 15.41 8.88
CA THR A 130 34.22 16.18 9.99
C THR A 130 35.47 15.53 10.56
N ALA A 131 35.71 14.25 10.27
CA ALA A 131 36.81 13.46 10.81
C ALA A 131 37.78 13.03 9.70
N ALA A 132 38.55 13.97 9.13
CA ALA A 132 39.77 13.80 8.30
C ALA A 132 39.89 12.62 7.30
N GLN A 133 38.80 11.91 6.93
CA GLN A 133 38.82 10.68 6.14
C GLN A 133 38.00 10.83 4.85
N SER A 134 38.72 10.66 3.74
CA SER A 134 38.30 10.29 2.38
C SER A 134 37.33 11.21 1.62
N ASP A 135 37.87 11.91 0.63
CA ASP A 135 37.13 12.65 -0.41
C ASP A 135 36.13 11.80 -1.21
N SER A 136 36.24 10.47 -1.17
CA SER A 136 35.38 9.57 -1.94
C SER A 136 33.90 9.64 -1.55
N TRP A 137 33.58 9.95 -0.27
CA TRP A 137 32.17 10.03 0.17
C TRP A 137 31.44 11.24 -0.40
N LYS A 138 32.18 12.32 -0.68
CA LYS A 138 31.63 13.52 -1.31
C LYS A 138 31.11 13.19 -2.70
N ALA A 139 31.90 12.47 -3.50
CA ALA A 139 31.50 12.05 -4.84
C ALA A 139 30.24 11.18 -4.81
N TRP A 140 30.15 10.22 -3.87
CA TRP A 140 28.97 9.37 -3.73
C TRP A 140 27.73 10.14 -3.26
N ILE A 141 27.86 11.05 -2.29
CA ILE A 141 26.75 11.91 -1.85
C ILE A 141 26.26 12.76 -3.01
N LEU A 142 27.19 13.40 -3.75
CA LEU A 142 26.84 14.23 -4.90
C LEU A 142 26.16 13.40 -5.99
N LEU A 143 26.62 12.19 -6.26
CA LEU A 143 25.99 11.28 -7.22
C LEU A 143 24.58 10.87 -6.76
N MET A 144 24.38 10.49 -5.50
CA MET A 144 23.06 10.16 -4.98
C MET A 144 22.12 11.38 -5.04
N ALA A 145 22.59 12.56 -4.64
CA ALA A 145 21.81 13.80 -4.72
C ALA A 145 21.45 14.14 -6.17
N PHE A 146 22.38 13.96 -7.11
CA PHE A 146 22.13 14.13 -8.53
C PHE A 146 21.08 13.14 -9.07
N LEU A 147 21.18 11.86 -8.70
CA LEU A 147 20.19 10.84 -9.08
C LEU A 147 18.80 11.15 -8.50
N LEU A 148 18.73 11.63 -7.26
CA LEU A 148 17.47 12.07 -6.64
C LEU A 148 16.90 13.32 -7.33
N ALA A 149 17.75 14.26 -7.75
CA ALA A 149 17.32 15.42 -8.54
C ALA A 149 16.78 14.98 -9.91
N LEU A 150 17.47 14.05 -10.60
CA LEU A 150 16.97 13.43 -11.83
C LEU A 150 15.65 12.69 -11.60
N HIS A 151 15.50 12.01 -10.46
CA HIS A 151 14.25 11.34 -10.10
C HIS A 151 13.10 12.35 -9.93
N ALA A 152 13.34 13.46 -9.22
CA ALA A 152 12.34 14.50 -9.01
C ALA A 152 11.90 15.14 -10.34
N VAL A 153 12.86 15.51 -11.21
CA VAL A 153 12.56 16.03 -12.55
C VAL A 153 11.80 15.00 -13.38
N HIS A 154 12.19 13.73 -13.33
CA HIS A 154 11.50 12.65 -14.03
C HIS A 154 10.06 12.50 -13.55
N LEU A 155 9.83 12.38 -12.24
CA LEU A 155 8.47 12.26 -11.69
C LEU A 155 7.61 13.48 -12.02
N HIS A 156 8.17 14.70 -11.97
CA HIS A 156 7.44 15.90 -12.35
C HIS A 156 7.00 15.86 -13.83
N ARG A 157 7.84 15.37 -14.74
CA ARG A 157 7.45 15.15 -16.15
C ARG A 157 6.33 14.13 -16.32
N TRP A 158 6.24 13.16 -15.41
CA TRP A 158 5.19 12.14 -15.38
C TRP A 158 4.01 12.51 -14.47
N GLU A 159 3.99 13.71 -13.88
CA GLU A 159 2.98 14.09 -12.88
C GLU A 159 1.56 13.94 -13.43
N LYS A 160 1.31 14.37 -14.66
CA LYS A 160 -0.01 14.25 -15.31
C LYS A 160 -0.45 12.81 -15.58
N VAL A 161 0.48 11.86 -15.60
CA VAL A 161 0.16 10.43 -15.77
C VAL A 161 -0.03 9.76 -14.41
N ILE A 162 0.84 10.07 -13.45
CA ILE A 162 0.82 9.47 -12.10
C ILE A 162 -0.34 10.05 -11.27
N PHE A 163 -0.45 11.37 -11.27
CA PHE A 163 -1.42 12.18 -10.53
C PHE A 163 -2.38 12.92 -11.46
N GLY A 164 -2.67 12.34 -12.63
CA GLY A 164 -3.51 12.96 -13.65
C GLY A 164 -4.85 13.46 -13.12
N GLU A 165 -5.37 14.51 -13.73
CA GLU A 165 -6.62 15.16 -13.31
C GLU A 165 -7.81 14.18 -13.29
N TRP A 166 -7.79 13.17 -14.15
CA TRP A 166 -8.80 12.09 -14.21
C TRP A 166 -8.77 11.14 -12.99
N LYS A 167 -7.76 11.22 -12.12
CA LYS A 167 -7.71 10.50 -10.83
C LYS A 167 -8.01 11.41 -9.65
N ARG A 168 -8.10 12.73 -9.84
CA ARG A 168 -8.29 13.70 -8.77
C ARG A 168 -9.78 13.90 -8.52
N PRO A 169 -10.29 13.64 -7.31
CA PRO A 169 -11.70 13.89 -7.02
C PRO A 169 -12.07 15.36 -7.29
N THR A 170 -13.14 15.57 -8.04
CA THR A 170 -13.77 16.87 -8.24
C THR A 170 -14.87 17.11 -7.20
N PRO A 171 -15.33 18.36 -7.00
CA PRO A 171 -16.52 18.61 -6.19
C PRO A 171 -17.71 17.75 -6.58
N ALA A 172 -17.91 17.48 -7.88
CA ALA A 172 -18.99 16.63 -8.36
C ALA A 172 -18.84 15.15 -7.96
N ASP A 173 -17.60 14.64 -7.82
CA ASP A 173 -17.35 13.29 -7.27
C ASP A 173 -17.74 13.23 -5.79
N PHE A 174 -17.37 14.26 -5.01
CA PHE A 174 -17.76 14.36 -3.59
C PHE A 174 -19.27 14.45 -3.42
N GLU A 175 -19.95 15.22 -4.26
CA GLU A 175 -21.40 15.29 -4.24
C GLU A 175 -22.06 13.96 -4.60
N ALA A 176 -21.54 13.23 -5.60
CA ALA A 176 -22.05 11.90 -5.95
C ALA A 176 -21.88 10.91 -4.79
N ALA A 177 -20.70 10.91 -4.16
CA ALA A 177 -20.40 10.13 -2.96
C ALA A 177 -21.34 10.48 -1.79
N ALA A 178 -21.60 11.77 -1.55
CA ALA A 178 -22.51 12.23 -0.50
C ALA A 178 -23.96 11.79 -0.80
N ARG A 179 -24.41 11.90 -2.05
CA ARG A 179 -25.74 11.42 -2.48
C ARG A 179 -25.89 9.91 -2.26
N LEU A 180 -24.89 9.12 -2.68
CA LEU A 180 -24.89 7.67 -2.43
C LEU A 180 -24.98 7.37 -0.93
N THR A 181 -24.12 7.99 -0.13
CA THR A 181 -24.08 7.79 1.32
C THR A 181 -25.44 8.12 1.95
N SER A 182 -26.06 9.21 1.52
CA SER A 182 -27.39 9.60 2.00
C SER A 182 -28.50 8.61 1.61
N GLU A 183 -28.46 8.05 0.39
CA GLU A 183 -29.41 7.01 -0.05
C GLU A 183 -29.23 5.72 0.77
N LEU A 184 -27.99 5.30 1.01
CA LEU A 184 -27.70 4.14 1.85
C LEU A 184 -28.15 4.35 3.31
N ALA A 185 -27.92 5.53 3.87
CA ALA A 185 -28.31 5.85 5.25
C ALA A 185 -29.83 5.78 5.45
N ARG A 186 -30.59 6.30 4.48
CA ARG A 186 -32.06 6.31 4.48
C ARG A 186 -32.69 4.94 4.21
N ALA A 187 -31.92 3.96 3.73
CA ALA A 187 -32.45 2.61 3.51
C ALA A 187 -32.89 1.99 4.85
N SER A 188 -34.13 1.49 4.91
CA SER A 188 -34.70 0.92 6.14
C SER A 188 -34.18 -0.47 6.49
N GLY A 189 -33.42 -1.12 5.61
CA GLY A 189 -32.91 -2.47 5.81
C GLY A 189 -31.45 -2.63 5.43
N ASP A 190 -31.02 -3.89 5.32
CA ASP A 190 -29.66 -4.28 4.96
C ASP A 190 -29.26 -3.68 3.61
N VAL A 191 -28.03 -3.18 3.51
CA VAL A 191 -27.47 -2.66 2.26
C VAL A 191 -26.14 -3.34 1.93
N VAL A 192 -25.80 -3.39 0.65
CA VAL A 192 -24.48 -3.81 0.17
C VAL A 192 -23.94 -2.72 -0.75
N SER A 193 -22.70 -2.32 -0.52
CA SER A 193 -21.97 -1.39 -1.40
C SER A 193 -20.67 -2.03 -1.85
N GLU A 194 -20.37 -1.94 -3.14
CA GLU A 194 -19.10 -2.38 -3.72
C GLU A 194 -17.91 -1.71 -3.03
N VAL A 195 -18.01 -0.39 -2.84
CA VAL A 195 -17.04 0.35 -2.04
C VAL A 195 -17.55 0.40 -0.60
N ALA A 196 -17.09 -0.55 0.21
CA ALA A 196 -17.53 -0.75 1.59
C ALA A 196 -17.49 0.51 2.48
N ALA A 197 -16.61 1.48 2.17
CA ALA A 197 -16.55 2.75 2.88
C ALA A 197 -17.87 3.52 2.88
N TYR A 198 -18.67 3.45 1.81
CA TYR A 198 -19.96 4.16 1.77
C TYR A 198 -21.02 3.54 2.66
N ALA A 199 -20.96 2.23 2.92
CA ALA A 199 -21.81 1.62 3.94
C ALA A 199 -21.42 2.11 5.34
N LEU A 200 -20.11 2.20 5.63
CA LEU A 200 -19.61 2.74 6.90
C LEU A 200 -20.00 4.20 7.10
N PHE A 201 -19.82 5.05 6.09
CA PHE A 201 -20.20 6.47 6.16
C PHE A 201 -21.71 6.67 6.30
N ALA A 202 -22.50 5.71 5.84
CA ALA A 202 -23.96 5.69 6.00
C ALA A 202 -24.41 5.08 7.34
N GLU A 203 -23.47 4.77 8.24
CA GLU A 203 -23.73 4.10 9.53
C GLU A 203 -24.45 2.74 9.36
N LYS A 204 -24.16 2.05 8.26
CA LYS A 204 -24.66 0.70 7.99
C LYS A 204 -23.54 -0.33 8.21
N PRO A 205 -23.87 -1.54 8.68
CA PRO A 205 -22.89 -2.61 8.78
C PRO A 205 -22.36 -3.00 7.40
N VAL A 206 -21.05 -3.28 7.30
CA VAL A 206 -20.45 -3.87 6.10
C VAL A 206 -20.75 -5.37 6.08
N LEU A 207 -21.89 -5.73 5.49
CA LEU A 207 -22.35 -7.12 5.43
C LEU A 207 -21.57 -7.98 4.42
N PHE A 208 -21.02 -7.35 3.39
CA PHE A 208 -20.35 -8.03 2.29
C PHE A 208 -19.34 -7.10 1.61
N GLN A 209 -18.17 -7.63 1.22
CA GLN A 209 -17.13 -6.91 0.48
C GLN A 209 -16.96 -7.55 -0.90
N PRO A 210 -17.62 -7.02 -1.96
CA PRO A 210 -17.78 -7.73 -3.22
C PRO A 210 -16.48 -8.29 -3.82
N PHE A 211 -15.47 -7.45 -4.04
CA PHE A 211 -14.21 -7.89 -4.63
C PHE A 211 -13.54 -9.03 -3.83
N ILE A 212 -13.36 -8.84 -2.53
CA ILE A 212 -12.68 -9.81 -1.66
C ILE A 212 -13.44 -11.14 -1.65
N MET A 213 -14.75 -11.08 -1.46
CA MET A 213 -15.57 -12.28 -1.34
C MET A 213 -15.70 -13.02 -2.68
N SER A 214 -15.78 -12.29 -3.79
CA SER A 214 -15.75 -12.87 -5.14
C SER A 214 -14.41 -13.56 -5.43
N GLU A 215 -13.28 -12.97 -5.03
CA GLU A 215 -11.98 -13.62 -5.15
C GLU A 215 -11.87 -14.89 -4.30
N LEU A 216 -12.41 -14.86 -3.07
CA LEU A 216 -12.46 -16.05 -2.22
C LEU A 216 -13.35 -17.15 -2.81
N ALA A 217 -14.49 -16.80 -3.41
CA ALA A 217 -15.37 -17.73 -4.12
C ALA A 217 -14.67 -18.36 -5.33
N ARG A 218 -14.04 -17.54 -6.20
CA ARG A 218 -13.28 -18.01 -7.37
C ARG A 218 -12.14 -18.96 -6.99
N GLN A 219 -11.54 -18.78 -5.81
CA GLN A 219 -10.49 -19.64 -5.28
C GLN A 219 -11.02 -20.88 -4.53
N GLY A 220 -12.35 -21.07 -4.46
CA GLY A 220 -12.99 -22.15 -3.71
C GLY A 220 -12.77 -22.09 -2.19
N ARG A 221 -12.44 -20.90 -1.66
CA ARG A 221 -12.14 -20.68 -0.24
C ARG A 221 -13.34 -20.18 0.55
N TRP A 222 -14.38 -19.77 -0.15
CA TRP A 222 -15.65 -19.36 0.43
C TRP A 222 -16.79 -19.85 -0.45
N ASP A 223 -17.80 -20.44 0.17
CA ASP A 223 -19.00 -20.88 -0.54
C ASP A 223 -19.99 -19.71 -0.64
N GLU A 224 -20.25 -19.27 -1.87
CA GLU A 224 -21.16 -18.17 -2.15
C GLU A 224 -22.64 -18.53 -2.06
N SER A 225 -22.99 -19.82 -1.92
CA SER A 225 -24.36 -20.34 -1.97
C SER A 225 -25.33 -19.59 -1.04
N ARG A 226 -24.90 -19.32 0.20
CA ARG A 226 -25.70 -18.57 1.19
C ARG A 226 -25.97 -17.14 0.73
N PHE A 227 -24.97 -16.46 0.19
CA PHE A 227 -25.13 -15.09 -0.28
C PHE A 227 -26.01 -15.02 -1.52
N LEU A 228 -25.88 -15.99 -2.45
CA LEU A 228 -26.79 -16.11 -3.59
C LEU A 228 -28.24 -16.33 -3.15
N LYS A 229 -28.46 -17.13 -2.08
CA LYS A 229 -29.80 -17.30 -1.49
C LYS A 229 -30.34 -15.99 -0.91
N ASP A 230 -29.51 -15.25 -0.18
CA ASP A 230 -29.89 -13.93 0.37
C ASP A 230 -30.22 -12.91 -0.73
N ILE A 231 -29.46 -12.91 -1.83
CA ILE A 231 -29.76 -12.09 -3.02
C ILE A 231 -31.12 -12.50 -3.59
N ARG A 232 -31.33 -13.79 -3.89
CA ARG A 232 -32.58 -14.30 -4.49
C ARG A 232 -33.80 -14.10 -3.61
N ALA A 233 -33.61 -14.03 -2.29
CA ALA A 233 -34.66 -13.69 -1.33
C ALA A 233 -34.97 -12.18 -1.27
N GLY A 234 -34.27 -11.34 -2.03
CA GLY A 234 -34.46 -9.89 -2.02
C GLY A 234 -34.09 -9.23 -0.68
N ARG A 235 -33.24 -9.87 0.12
CA ARG A 235 -32.93 -9.45 1.51
C ARG A 235 -32.42 -8.02 1.61
N PHE A 236 -31.60 -7.60 0.65
CA PHE A 236 -30.93 -6.31 0.71
C PHE A 236 -31.82 -5.23 0.09
N THR A 237 -32.01 -4.13 0.80
CA THR A 237 -32.86 -3.03 0.34
C THR A 237 -32.19 -2.25 -0.79
N ILE A 238 -30.87 -2.08 -0.72
CA ILE A 238 -30.05 -1.43 -1.75
C ILE A 238 -28.78 -2.23 -2.00
N PHE A 239 -28.50 -2.51 -3.27
CA PHE A 239 -27.16 -2.82 -3.76
C PHE A 239 -26.60 -1.62 -4.51
N ALA A 240 -25.42 -1.15 -4.11
CA ALA A 240 -24.70 -0.09 -4.79
C ALA A 240 -23.43 -0.63 -5.45
N SER A 241 -23.29 -0.37 -6.74
CA SER A 241 -22.15 -0.80 -7.56
C SER A 241 -21.56 0.40 -8.29
N THR A 242 -20.28 0.33 -8.63
CA THR A 242 -19.58 1.34 -9.42
C THR A 242 -19.61 1.06 -10.93
N THR A 243 -20.08 -0.12 -11.29
CA THR A 243 -20.28 -0.57 -12.67
C THR A 243 -21.69 -1.12 -12.84
N ASP A 244 -22.20 -1.10 -14.08
CA ASP A 244 -23.52 -1.65 -14.35
C ASP A 244 -23.48 -3.19 -14.36
N LEU A 245 -23.93 -3.78 -13.26
CA LEU A 245 -24.01 -5.23 -13.07
C LEU A 245 -24.97 -5.91 -14.05
N PHE A 246 -25.91 -5.18 -14.64
CA PHE A 246 -26.90 -5.72 -15.57
C PHE A 246 -26.44 -5.68 -17.03
N SER A 247 -25.45 -4.86 -17.35
CA SER A 247 -24.77 -4.84 -18.65
C SER A 247 -23.75 -5.98 -18.80
N ASP A 248 -23.05 -6.06 -19.93
CA ASP A 248 -21.89 -6.94 -20.11
C ASP A 248 -20.56 -6.26 -19.72
N ALA A 249 -20.61 -5.12 -19.03
CA ALA A 249 -19.41 -4.47 -18.51
C ALA A 249 -18.60 -5.44 -17.64
N TYR A 250 -17.29 -5.41 -17.85
CA TYR A 250 -16.37 -6.21 -17.06
C TYR A 250 -16.36 -5.73 -15.60
N THR A 251 -16.38 -6.68 -14.67
CA THR A 251 -16.17 -6.43 -13.25
C THR A 251 -15.63 -7.69 -12.59
N ASP A 252 -14.65 -7.53 -11.72
CA ASP A 252 -14.12 -8.56 -10.84
C ASP A 252 -14.73 -8.47 -9.43
N ALA A 253 -15.53 -7.44 -9.15
CA ALA A 253 -16.17 -7.26 -7.85
C ALA A 253 -17.28 -8.28 -7.58
N PHE A 254 -17.87 -8.89 -8.62
CA PHE A 254 -18.96 -9.85 -8.47
C PHE A 254 -18.69 -11.13 -9.28
N THR A 255 -19.06 -12.28 -8.75
CA THR A 255 -19.03 -13.54 -9.52
C THR A 255 -20.14 -13.54 -10.58
N PRO A 256 -20.03 -14.38 -11.63
CA PRO A 256 -21.12 -14.55 -12.59
C PRO A 256 -22.46 -14.92 -11.92
N GLY A 257 -22.42 -15.84 -10.94
CA GLY A 257 -23.62 -16.27 -10.21
C GLY A 257 -24.25 -15.15 -9.38
N MET A 258 -23.45 -14.28 -8.76
CA MET A 258 -23.97 -13.09 -8.05
C MET A 258 -24.64 -12.12 -9.01
N ARG A 259 -24.04 -11.86 -10.18
CA ARG A 259 -24.61 -10.97 -11.20
C ARG A 259 -25.93 -11.50 -11.73
N GLU A 260 -26.00 -12.80 -12.02
CA GLU A 260 -27.23 -13.47 -12.45
C GLU A 260 -28.33 -13.34 -11.39
N ALA A 261 -28.04 -13.71 -10.14
CA ALA A 261 -29.02 -13.61 -9.05
C ALA A 261 -29.52 -12.16 -8.83
N LEU A 262 -28.64 -11.17 -8.98
CA LEU A 262 -29.00 -9.75 -8.92
C LEU A 262 -29.92 -9.34 -10.07
N ARG A 263 -29.60 -9.73 -11.31
CA ARG A 263 -30.43 -9.43 -12.51
C ARG A 263 -31.85 -9.98 -12.39
N ASP A 264 -31.97 -11.18 -11.86
CA ASP A 264 -33.24 -11.88 -11.67
C ASP A 264 -34.11 -11.21 -10.59
N THR A 265 -33.49 -10.79 -9.49
CA THR A 265 -34.23 -10.42 -8.27
C THR A 265 -34.38 -8.91 -8.09
N TYR A 266 -33.43 -8.13 -8.60
CA TYR A 266 -33.38 -6.67 -8.44
C TYR A 266 -33.70 -5.97 -9.75
N ARG A 267 -34.04 -4.68 -9.65
CA ARG A 267 -34.09 -3.75 -10.78
C ARG A 267 -33.08 -2.63 -10.55
N LEU A 268 -32.54 -2.08 -11.64
CA LEU A 268 -31.85 -0.80 -11.57
C LEU A 268 -32.86 0.27 -11.17
N ASP A 269 -32.65 0.92 -10.03
CA ASP A 269 -33.54 1.95 -9.48
C ASP A 269 -33.07 3.34 -9.90
N ARG A 270 -31.76 3.60 -9.82
CA ARG A 270 -31.17 4.89 -10.14
C ARG A 270 -29.70 4.74 -10.48
N VAL A 271 -29.21 5.64 -11.34
CA VAL A 271 -27.78 5.91 -11.51
C VAL A 271 -27.47 7.27 -10.89
N ILE A 272 -26.59 7.30 -9.90
CA ILE A 272 -26.04 8.54 -9.37
C ILE A 272 -24.82 8.87 -10.22
N GLN A 273 -25.02 9.81 -11.13
CA GLN A 273 -23.93 10.42 -11.88
C GLN A 273 -23.36 11.61 -11.10
N GLY A 274 -22.06 11.83 -11.24
CA GLY A 274 -21.38 13.01 -10.76
C GLY A 274 -19.88 12.80 -10.75
N GLY A 275 -19.16 13.83 -11.20
CA GLY A 275 -17.72 13.75 -11.37
C GLY A 275 -17.32 12.79 -12.48
N HIS A 276 -16.08 12.28 -12.39
CA HIS A 276 -15.47 11.44 -13.42
C HIS A 276 -14.82 10.18 -12.86
N LEU A 277 -14.70 10.05 -11.53
CA LEU A 277 -14.10 8.88 -10.91
C LEU A 277 -15.06 7.71 -10.86
N TRP A 278 -16.30 7.95 -10.43
CA TRP A 278 -17.26 6.90 -10.17
C TRP A 278 -18.67 7.31 -10.58
N GLN A 279 -19.36 6.37 -11.23
CA GLN A 279 -20.81 6.41 -11.37
C GLN A 279 -21.37 5.33 -10.49
N PHE A 280 -22.44 5.62 -9.73
CA PHE A 280 -23.02 4.63 -8.82
C PHE A 280 -24.34 4.11 -9.36
N PHE A 281 -24.43 2.80 -9.55
CA PHE A 281 -25.63 2.08 -9.94
C PHE A 281 -26.30 1.52 -8.69
N LEU A 282 -27.53 1.96 -8.42
CA LEU A 282 -28.31 1.53 -7.26
C LEU A 282 -29.39 0.56 -7.73
N TYR A 283 -29.40 -0.62 -7.13
CA TYR A 283 -30.36 -1.67 -7.40
C TYR A 283 -31.25 -1.90 -6.19
N LYS A 284 -32.55 -2.06 -6.43
CA LYS A 284 -33.54 -2.38 -5.38
C LYS A 284 -34.33 -3.65 -5.75
N PRO A 285 -34.80 -4.42 -4.77
CA PRO A 285 -35.61 -5.61 -5.04
C PRO A 285 -36.81 -5.28 -5.93
N ARG A 286 -37.11 -6.16 -6.90
CA ARG A 286 -38.37 -6.10 -7.65
C ARG A 286 -39.55 -6.22 -6.68
N ALA A 287 -40.69 -5.62 -7.02
CA ALA A 287 -41.85 -5.59 -6.11
C ALA A 287 -42.30 -7.00 -5.65
N SER A 288 -42.15 -8.01 -6.52
CA SER A 288 -42.42 -9.42 -6.23
C SER A 288 -41.40 -10.09 -5.29
N ALA A 289 -40.24 -9.47 -5.06
CA ALA A 289 -39.14 -10.00 -4.27
C ALA A 289 -38.89 -9.20 -2.99
N ARG A 290 -39.79 -8.26 -2.62
CA ARG A 290 -39.66 -7.57 -1.34
C ARG A 290 -39.73 -8.59 -0.20
N PRO A 291 -38.83 -8.55 0.77
CA PRO A 291 -39.01 -9.29 2.01
C PRO A 291 -40.33 -8.82 2.62
N THR A 292 -41.26 -9.74 2.89
CA THR A 292 -42.31 -9.47 3.85
C THR A 292 -41.61 -9.16 5.16
N LEU A 293 -41.69 -7.89 5.59
CA LEU A 293 -41.31 -7.51 6.95
C LEU A 293 -42.08 -8.45 7.89
N PRO A 294 -41.44 -9.08 8.89
CA PRO A 294 -42.18 -9.81 9.88
C PRO A 294 -43.13 -8.83 10.58
N ASP A 295 -44.43 -9.09 10.46
CA ASP A 295 -45.47 -8.47 11.28
C ASP A 295 -45.20 -8.85 12.73
N THR A 296 -44.37 -8.09 13.46
CA THR A 296 -44.30 -8.12 14.93
C THR A 296 -43.28 -7.11 15.45
N ILE A 297 -43.70 -5.84 15.54
CA ILE A 297 -43.57 -5.09 16.79
C ILE A 297 -44.90 -4.33 16.98
N LYS A 298 -45.93 -5.05 17.43
CA LYS A 298 -46.98 -4.45 18.24
C LYS A 298 -46.52 -4.57 19.69
N GLU A 299 -46.32 -3.40 20.31
CA GLU A 299 -46.46 -3.10 21.73
C GLU A 299 -45.89 -4.13 22.75
N ARG A 300 -44.81 -3.74 23.42
CA ARG A 300 -44.74 -3.66 24.89
C ARG A 300 -43.80 -2.53 25.31
#